data_AF-A0A2V5TJM1-F1
#
_entry.id   AF-A0A2V5TJM1-F1
#
_cell.length_a   1.000
_cell.length_b   1.000
_cell.length_c   1.000
_cell.angle_alpha   90.00
_cell.angle_beta   90.00
_cell.angle_gamma   90.00
#
_symmetry.space_group_name_H-M   'P 1'
#
loop_
_entity.id
_entity.type
_entity.pdbx_description
1 polymer ?
#
loop_
_entity_poly.entity_id
_entity_poly.type
_entity_poly.pdbx_seq_one_letter_code
_entity_poly.pdbx_strand_id
1 'polypeptide(L)'
;IELLNTLLFSMPGTPIIYYGDEIGMGDNFYLGDRNGCRTPMQWSSDRNAGFSRSNPQQLYLPITIDPEYHYEAVNVENQQKNLSSLLWWMRRVIAMRKNFKAFSRGSLEFLHPDNAKVLAFLRRFEKETIVVVVNLSRFAQSVELDLSRFAGHVPMEVFSRNLFRPIKKSPYVITLGPHAYYWFALQAQANGRRVSKKHVVPTINAPAALHALLDDGRRAQLEQVILPNYIQTCRWFGSKARTLRDLTVVEQPAVSSEADAARFWFVVVSYVDGPTETYALPVKIASGNAARVVSRSAPHAIIARLAGTEETILYDAVWDATFRSQLFETIVQRQIMKGQAGDLVGIAGKAVAADSSVAVDKSQVLAGEQSNSSMLFENKFFLKLYRKLEDGVNPDVEITRFLTERANFSNVPAFAGALEYRHEKSEPTVVCLLQSAAMSESDGWALTLDAVGRYYERVLGRKADLQNQTTPP
;
A
#
# COMPACT_ATOMS: atom_id res chain seq x y z
N ILE A 1 22.66 -10.72 -15.90
CA ILE A 1 21.90 -11.62 -14.99
C ILE A 1 20.39 -11.52 -15.25
N GLU A 2 19.79 -10.32 -15.16
CA GLU A 2 18.34 -10.13 -15.33
C GLU A 2 17.79 -10.71 -16.65
N LEU A 3 18.40 -10.40 -17.79
CA LEU A 3 17.94 -10.89 -19.11
C LEU A 3 17.81 -12.43 -19.17
N LEU A 4 18.80 -13.16 -18.65
CA LEU A 4 18.78 -14.63 -18.67
C LEU A 4 17.64 -15.16 -17.78
N ASN A 5 17.45 -14.55 -16.62
CA ASN A 5 16.35 -14.89 -15.73
C ASN A 5 14.99 -14.52 -16.35
N THR A 6 14.87 -13.38 -17.03
CA THR A 6 13.66 -13.03 -17.79
C THR A 6 13.32 -14.12 -18.79
N LEU A 7 14.30 -14.67 -19.52
CA LEU A 7 14.05 -15.80 -20.42
C LEU A 7 13.63 -17.05 -19.65
N LEU A 8 14.37 -17.44 -18.61
CA LEU A 8 14.06 -18.59 -17.76
C LEU A 8 12.61 -18.54 -17.21
N PHE A 9 12.19 -17.38 -16.71
CA PHE A 9 10.86 -17.16 -16.12
C PHE A 9 9.75 -16.87 -17.14
N SER A 10 10.07 -16.71 -18.41
CA SER A 10 9.06 -16.54 -19.48
C SER A 10 8.91 -17.76 -20.38
N MET A 11 9.88 -18.68 -20.38
CA MET A 11 9.85 -19.93 -21.14
C MET A 11 8.99 -21.03 -20.46
N PRO A 12 8.57 -22.07 -21.22
CA PRO A 12 7.86 -23.23 -20.67
C PRO A 12 8.71 -24.03 -19.69
N GLY A 13 8.06 -24.78 -18.79
CA GLY A 13 8.71 -25.68 -17.85
C GLY A 13 8.82 -25.10 -16.43
N THR A 14 9.58 -25.79 -15.58
CA THR A 14 9.83 -25.34 -14.20
C THR A 14 11.17 -24.61 -14.16
N PRO A 15 11.19 -23.30 -13.90
CA PRO A 15 12.46 -22.57 -13.77
C PRO A 15 13.20 -23.10 -12.54
N ILE A 16 14.48 -23.40 -12.70
CA ILE A 16 15.37 -23.82 -11.62
C ILE A 16 16.38 -22.69 -11.43
N ILE A 17 16.45 -22.18 -10.21
CA ILE A 17 17.49 -21.24 -9.78
C ILE A 17 18.36 -21.96 -8.75
N TYR A 18 19.65 -21.69 -8.78
CA TYR A 18 20.58 -22.21 -7.78
C TYR A 18 20.69 -21.20 -6.63
N TYR A 19 20.94 -21.66 -5.40
CA TYR A 19 21.05 -20.74 -4.27
C TYR A 19 22.23 -19.79 -4.49
N GLY A 20 22.02 -18.50 -4.21
CA GLY A 20 23.00 -17.46 -4.49
C GLY A 20 22.78 -16.75 -5.81
N ASP A 21 22.14 -17.37 -6.82
CA ASP A 21 21.80 -16.70 -8.08
C ASP A 21 20.88 -15.49 -7.85
N GLU A 22 19.99 -15.58 -6.85
CA GLU A 22 19.06 -14.51 -6.49
C GLU A 22 19.74 -13.26 -5.94
N ILE A 23 20.97 -13.39 -5.43
CA ILE A 23 21.80 -12.25 -5.02
C ILE A 23 22.96 -12.00 -5.98
N GLY A 24 23.14 -12.81 -7.04
CA GLY A 24 24.29 -12.70 -7.93
C GLY A 24 25.59 -13.05 -7.21
N MET A 25 25.53 -14.08 -6.36
CA MET A 25 26.70 -14.62 -5.68
C MET A 25 27.71 -15.11 -6.71
N GLY A 26 28.96 -14.69 -6.58
CA GLY A 26 30.02 -15.12 -7.48
C GLY A 26 30.47 -16.55 -7.19
N ASP A 27 30.86 -17.25 -8.25
CA ASP A 27 31.46 -18.58 -8.15
C ASP A 27 32.96 -18.49 -7.88
N ASN A 28 33.48 -19.46 -7.11
CA ASN A 28 34.91 -19.63 -6.91
C ASN A 28 35.47 -20.69 -7.86
N PHE A 29 35.88 -20.26 -9.06
CA PHE A 29 36.36 -21.16 -10.12
C PHE A 29 37.66 -21.93 -9.77
N TYR A 30 38.36 -21.55 -8.70
CA TYR A 30 39.55 -22.27 -8.23
C TYR A 30 39.24 -23.58 -7.50
N LEU A 31 37.98 -23.81 -7.07
CA LEU A 31 37.63 -24.95 -6.22
C LEU A 31 37.44 -26.29 -6.96
N GLY A 32 37.58 -26.32 -8.29
CA GLY A 32 37.44 -27.53 -9.10
C GLY A 32 36.02 -28.13 -9.08
N ASP A 33 35.67 -28.84 -10.16
CA ASP A 33 34.34 -29.47 -10.34
C ASP A 33 33.18 -28.49 -10.00
N ARG A 34 32.15 -28.95 -9.29
CA ARG A 34 30.98 -28.16 -8.89
C ARG A 34 31.16 -27.46 -7.55
N ASN A 35 32.34 -27.54 -6.94
CA ASN A 35 32.58 -26.91 -5.64
C ASN A 35 32.64 -25.39 -5.73
N GLY A 36 33.00 -24.85 -6.90
CA GLY A 36 33.04 -23.42 -7.14
C GLY A 36 31.68 -22.73 -7.00
N CYS A 37 30.59 -23.41 -7.35
CA CYS A 37 29.22 -22.93 -7.16
C CYS A 37 28.54 -23.50 -5.91
N ARG A 38 29.29 -24.14 -5.00
CA ARG A 38 28.78 -24.69 -3.73
C ARG A 38 29.35 -23.97 -2.52
N THR A 39 29.92 -22.78 -2.71
CA THR A 39 30.44 -21.98 -1.61
C THR A 39 29.31 -21.60 -0.65
N PRO A 40 29.61 -21.39 0.64
CA PRO A 40 28.59 -21.02 1.61
C PRO A 40 27.83 -19.74 1.22
N MET A 41 26.52 -19.71 1.47
CA MET A 41 25.66 -18.57 1.16
C MET A 41 26.10 -17.29 1.90
N GLN A 42 26.04 -16.15 1.20
CA GLN A 42 26.43 -14.84 1.74
C GLN A 42 25.24 -14.15 2.41
N TRP A 43 25.04 -14.37 3.71
CA TRP A 43 23.93 -13.83 4.48
C TRP A 43 24.13 -12.38 4.93
N SER A 44 25.33 -12.04 5.42
CA SER A 44 25.68 -10.71 5.92
C SER A 44 27.15 -10.38 5.70
N SER A 45 27.57 -9.16 6.08
CA SER A 45 28.97 -8.74 6.08
C SER A 45 29.79 -9.27 7.28
N ASP A 46 29.20 -10.11 8.13
CA ASP A 46 29.89 -10.66 9.30
C ASP A 46 30.85 -11.81 8.90
N ARG A 47 31.65 -12.29 9.85
CA ARG A 47 32.57 -13.41 9.68
C ARG A 47 31.90 -14.59 8.96
N ASN A 48 32.62 -15.18 8.01
CA ASN A 48 32.14 -16.25 7.14
C ASN A 48 30.84 -15.89 6.40
N ALA A 49 30.68 -14.62 6.02
CA ALA A 49 29.49 -14.08 5.37
C ALA A 49 28.19 -14.31 6.16
N GLY A 50 28.27 -14.46 7.49
CA GLY A 50 27.15 -14.81 8.35
C GLY A 50 26.70 -16.28 8.27
N PHE A 51 27.36 -17.13 7.46
CA PHE A 51 27.02 -18.55 7.33
C PHE A 51 27.39 -19.38 8.56
N SER A 52 28.53 -19.09 9.20
CA SER A 52 29.04 -19.84 10.35
C SER A 52 29.86 -18.99 11.29
N ARG A 53 29.86 -19.34 12.58
CA ARG A 53 30.74 -18.75 13.60
C ARG A 53 32.04 -19.55 13.83
N SER A 54 32.28 -20.62 13.08
CA SER A 54 33.50 -21.42 13.20
C SER A 54 34.75 -20.65 12.77
N ASN A 55 35.92 -21.19 13.10
CA ASN A 55 37.18 -20.72 12.54
C ASN A 55 37.13 -20.87 11.00
N PRO A 56 37.48 -19.85 10.18
CA PRO A 56 37.39 -19.94 8.72
C PRO A 56 38.07 -21.16 8.11
N GLN A 57 39.20 -21.63 8.67
CA GLN A 57 39.91 -22.83 8.20
C GLN A 57 39.17 -24.14 8.48
N GLN A 58 38.10 -24.12 9.28
CA GLN A 58 37.24 -25.29 9.54
C GLN A 58 36.02 -25.36 8.61
N LEU A 59 35.83 -24.36 7.73
CA LEU A 59 34.77 -24.43 6.74
C LEU A 59 35.07 -25.52 5.72
N TYR A 60 34.04 -26.32 5.40
CA TYR A 60 34.17 -27.38 4.39
C TYR A 60 34.52 -26.82 3.01
N LEU A 61 33.93 -25.67 2.64
CA LEU A 61 34.29 -24.88 1.47
C LEU A 61 34.49 -23.41 1.90
N PRO A 62 35.44 -22.69 1.28
CA PRO A 62 35.65 -21.29 1.59
C PRO A 62 34.49 -20.43 1.06
N ILE A 63 34.27 -19.28 1.70
CA ILE A 63 33.39 -18.22 1.20
C ILE A 63 33.99 -17.53 -0.01
N THR A 64 33.15 -16.85 -0.81
CA THR A 64 33.64 -16.04 -1.93
C THR A 64 34.24 -14.73 -1.40
N ILE A 65 35.53 -14.53 -1.66
CA ILE A 65 36.32 -13.35 -1.26
C ILE A 65 36.85 -12.57 -2.46
N ASP A 66 36.35 -12.88 -3.67
CA ASP A 66 36.71 -12.13 -4.86
C ASP A 66 36.24 -10.67 -4.71
N PRO A 67 37.06 -9.66 -5.05
CA PRO A 67 36.69 -8.26 -4.90
C PRO A 67 35.38 -7.87 -5.59
N GLU A 68 35.05 -8.48 -6.74
CA GLU A 68 33.81 -8.19 -7.48
C GLU A 68 32.56 -8.74 -6.77
N TYR A 69 32.70 -9.89 -6.09
CA TYR A 69 31.58 -10.62 -5.47
C TYR A 69 31.69 -10.75 -3.94
N HIS A 70 32.54 -9.91 -3.32
CA HIS A 70 32.88 -10.03 -1.91
C HIS A 70 31.64 -9.96 -1.03
N TYR A 71 31.56 -10.84 -0.02
CA TYR A 71 30.37 -10.98 0.83
C TYR A 71 30.01 -9.71 1.62
N GLU A 72 30.94 -8.79 1.84
CA GLU A 72 30.63 -7.49 2.46
C GLU A 72 29.76 -6.59 1.57
N ALA A 73 29.87 -6.73 0.24
CA ALA A 73 29.08 -5.99 -0.72
C ALA A 73 27.84 -6.81 -1.16
N VAL A 74 28.06 -8.05 -1.60
CA VAL A 74 27.03 -8.95 -2.13
C VAL A 74 26.55 -9.89 -1.02
N ASN A 75 25.53 -9.50 -0.26
CA ASN A 75 24.91 -10.40 0.72
C ASN A 75 23.41 -10.15 0.84
N VAL A 76 22.70 -11.12 1.41
CA VAL A 76 21.25 -11.09 1.60
C VAL A 76 20.81 -9.87 2.40
N GLU A 77 21.46 -9.54 3.51
CA GLU A 77 21.11 -8.40 4.35
C GLU A 77 21.14 -7.07 3.58
N ASN A 78 22.23 -6.81 2.85
CA ASN A 78 22.40 -5.61 2.03
C ASN A 78 21.35 -5.55 0.91
N GLN A 79 21.10 -6.67 0.23
CA GLN A 79 20.10 -6.72 -0.84
C GLN A 79 18.67 -6.60 -0.34
N GLN A 80 18.36 -7.06 0.87
CA GLN A 80 17.06 -6.85 1.49
C GLN A 80 16.79 -5.37 1.77
N LYS A 81 17.81 -4.62 2.22
CA LYS A 81 17.71 -3.17 2.49
C LYS A 81 17.55 -2.34 1.19
N ASN A 82 18.12 -2.78 0.07
CA ASN A 82 18.02 -2.07 -1.21
C ASN A 82 16.89 -2.63 -2.10
N LEU A 83 15.77 -1.90 -2.24
CA LEU A 83 14.62 -2.29 -3.07
C LEU A 83 14.92 -2.44 -4.57
N SER A 84 16.02 -1.87 -5.06
CA SER A 84 16.49 -2.02 -6.43
C SER A 84 17.44 -3.20 -6.64
N SER A 85 17.68 -4.01 -5.61
CA SER A 85 18.60 -5.16 -5.67
C SER A 85 18.10 -6.28 -6.57
N LEU A 86 19.03 -7.14 -6.98
CA LEU A 86 18.73 -8.34 -7.74
C LEU A 86 17.78 -9.28 -6.98
N LEU A 87 17.91 -9.38 -5.65
CA LEU A 87 16.99 -10.16 -4.82
C LEU A 87 15.54 -9.67 -4.94
N TRP A 88 15.32 -8.36 -4.83
CA TRP A 88 13.97 -7.79 -4.99
C TRP A 88 13.47 -7.89 -6.42
N TRP A 89 14.36 -7.74 -7.41
CA TRP A 89 14.05 -8.00 -8.81
C TRP A 89 13.60 -9.45 -9.05
N MET A 90 14.35 -10.44 -8.52
CA MET A 90 14.05 -11.86 -8.63
C MET A 90 12.70 -12.20 -8.00
N ARG A 91 12.43 -11.66 -6.81
CA ARG A 91 11.11 -11.79 -6.14
C ARG A 91 9.97 -11.25 -7.01
N ARG A 92 10.16 -10.08 -7.65
CA ARG A 92 9.17 -9.48 -8.56
C ARG A 92 8.91 -10.36 -9.77
N VAL A 93 9.96 -10.87 -10.42
CA VAL A 93 9.84 -11.75 -11.59
C VAL A 93 9.15 -13.07 -11.26
N ILE A 94 9.49 -13.70 -10.13
CA ILE A 94 8.82 -14.93 -9.66
C ILE A 94 7.34 -14.65 -9.36
N ALA A 95 7.02 -13.51 -8.72
CA ALA A 95 5.65 -13.12 -8.46
C ALA A 95 4.85 -12.90 -9.76
N MET A 96 5.44 -12.23 -10.76
CA MET A 96 4.83 -12.08 -12.08
C MET A 96 4.54 -13.43 -12.74
N ARG A 97 5.51 -14.36 -12.74
CA ARG A 97 5.30 -15.70 -13.29
C ARG A 97 4.14 -16.44 -12.60
N LYS A 98 3.99 -16.27 -11.29
CA LYS A 98 2.87 -16.87 -10.53
C LYS A 98 1.52 -16.22 -10.85
N ASN A 99 1.50 -14.91 -11.08
CA ASN A 99 0.28 -14.15 -11.36
C ASN A 99 -0.27 -14.43 -12.77
N PHE A 100 0.58 -14.74 -13.73
CA PHE A 100 0.18 -15.02 -15.12
C PHE A 100 0.31 -16.51 -15.43
N LYS A 101 -0.84 -17.20 -15.53
CA LYS A 101 -0.88 -18.64 -15.82
C LYS A 101 -0.31 -18.95 -17.20
N ALA A 102 -0.36 -18.00 -18.13
CA ALA A 102 0.30 -18.11 -19.43
C ALA A 102 1.78 -18.51 -19.37
N PHE A 103 2.56 -18.06 -18.38
CA PHE A 103 3.97 -18.43 -18.28
C PHE A 103 4.21 -19.87 -17.83
N SER A 104 3.34 -20.39 -16.95
CA SER A 104 3.47 -21.75 -16.41
C SER A 104 2.79 -22.81 -17.28
N ARG A 105 1.55 -22.55 -17.70
CA ARG A 105 0.68 -23.52 -18.40
C ARG A 105 0.38 -23.15 -19.85
N GLY A 106 0.78 -21.96 -20.29
CA GLY A 106 0.46 -21.49 -21.63
C GLY A 106 1.30 -22.11 -22.72
N SER A 107 0.75 -22.12 -23.94
CA SER A 107 1.48 -22.43 -25.18
C SER A 107 2.62 -21.43 -25.41
N LEU A 108 3.61 -21.81 -26.22
CA LEU A 108 4.70 -20.96 -26.69
C LEU A 108 4.58 -20.85 -28.21
N GLU A 109 4.57 -19.63 -28.73
CA GLU A 109 4.59 -19.36 -30.17
C GLU A 109 5.62 -18.28 -30.48
N PHE A 110 6.68 -18.60 -31.22
CA PHE A 110 7.69 -17.61 -31.58
C PHE A 110 7.13 -16.60 -32.58
N LEU A 111 7.50 -15.34 -32.39
CA LEU A 111 7.38 -14.31 -33.40
C LEU A 111 8.73 -14.23 -34.11
N HIS A 112 8.71 -14.10 -35.43
CA HIS A 112 9.91 -14.09 -36.26
C HIS A 112 10.14 -12.70 -36.86
N PRO A 113 10.59 -11.70 -36.07
CA PRO A 113 10.97 -10.41 -36.60
C PRO A 113 12.24 -10.51 -37.44
N ASP A 114 12.42 -9.57 -38.38
CA ASP A 114 13.61 -9.50 -39.23
C ASP A 114 14.90 -9.25 -38.43
N ASN A 115 14.80 -8.62 -37.26
CA ASN A 115 15.95 -8.36 -36.40
C ASN A 115 16.30 -9.57 -35.53
N ALA A 116 17.26 -10.40 -35.99
CA ALA A 116 17.74 -11.58 -35.29
C ALA A 116 18.35 -11.33 -33.89
N LYS A 117 18.65 -10.07 -33.53
CA LYS A 117 19.11 -9.72 -32.18
C LYS A 117 17.97 -9.63 -31.16
N VAL A 118 16.73 -9.60 -31.63
CA VAL A 118 15.55 -9.53 -30.77
C VAL A 118 14.80 -10.85 -30.82
N LEU A 119 14.69 -11.50 -29.66
CA LEU A 119 13.85 -12.67 -29.49
C LEU A 119 12.46 -12.22 -29.06
N ALA A 120 11.42 -12.63 -29.79
CA ALA A 120 10.04 -12.35 -29.44
C ALA A 120 9.18 -13.61 -29.52
N PHE A 121 8.25 -13.77 -28.59
CA PHE A 121 7.32 -14.90 -28.57
C PHE A 121 6.07 -14.59 -27.78
N LEU A 122 5.02 -15.37 -28.01
CA LEU A 122 3.79 -15.34 -27.24
C LEU A 122 3.71 -16.46 -26.24
N ARG A 123 3.12 -16.16 -25.09
CA ARG A 123 2.55 -17.14 -24.18
C ARG A 123 1.04 -16.99 -24.13
N ARG A 124 0.30 -18.08 -24.37
CA ARG A 124 -1.18 -18.06 -24.32
C ARG A 124 -1.75 -19.16 -23.45
N PHE A 125 -2.64 -18.79 -22.55
CA PHE A 125 -3.42 -19.70 -21.71
C PHE A 125 -4.83 -19.14 -21.54
N GLU A 126 -5.84 -19.86 -22.01
CA GLU A 126 -7.24 -19.41 -22.01
C GLU A 126 -7.40 -18.00 -22.63
N LYS A 127 -7.80 -17.00 -21.83
CA LYS A 127 -7.96 -15.59 -22.25
C LYS A 127 -6.70 -14.75 -22.05
N GLU A 128 -5.67 -15.28 -21.38
CA GLU A 128 -4.42 -14.58 -21.14
C GLU A 128 -3.49 -14.71 -22.35
N THR A 129 -3.08 -13.57 -22.92
CA THR A 129 -2.06 -13.51 -23.96
C THR A 129 -0.95 -12.58 -23.53
N ILE A 130 0.29 -13.07 -23.52
CA ILE A 130 1.48 -12.30 -23.18
C ILE A 130 2.43 -12.31 -24.36
N VAL A 131 2.89 -11.13 -24.77
CA VAL A 131 3.97 -10.96 -25.74
C VAL A 131 5.26 -10.70 -24.95
N VAL A 132 6.25 -11.55 -25.15
CA VAL A 132 7.59 -11.40 -24.58
C VAL A 132 8.51 -10.90 -25.69
N VAL A 133 9.28 -9.84 -25.42
CA VAL A 133 10.23 -9.25 -26.34
C VAL A 133 11.53 -9.02 -25.60
N VAL A 134 12.64 -9.56 -26.09
CA VAL A 134 13.93 -9.54 -25.42
C VAL A 134 15.01 -9.13 -26.40
N ASN A 135 15.76 -8.07 -26.08
CA ASN A 135 16.94 -7.68 -26.82
C ASN A 135 18.16 -8.46 -26.32
N LEU A 136 18.69 -9.37 -27.14
CA LEU A 136 19.88 -10.16 -26.82
C LEU A 136 21.20 -9.40 -27.05
N SER A 137 21.12 -8.16 -27.56
CA SER A 137 22.29 -7.32 -27.84
C SER A 137 22.60 -6.37 -26.69
N ARG A 138 23.91 -6.08 -26.53
CA ARG A 138 24.42 -4.98 -25.71
C ARG A 138 24.15 -3.58 -26.28
N PHE A 139 23.52 -3.47 -27.44
CA PHE A 139 23.17 -2.20 -28.09
C PHE A 139 21.66 -2.06 -28.21
N ALA A 140 21.16 -0.82 -28.24
CA ALA A 140 19.75 -0.56 -28.48
C ALA A 140 19.30 -1.14 -29.84
N GLN A 141 18.12 -1.75 -29.87
CA GLN A 141 17.54 -2.36 -31.06
C GLN A 141 16.12 -1.82 -31.29
N SER A 142 15.75 -1.64 -32.55
CA SER A 142 14.36 -1.46 -32.96
C SER A 142 13.89 -2.73 -33.67
N VAL A 143 12.63 -3.08 -33.46
CA VAL A 143 12.00 -4.27 -34.02
C VAL A 143 10.56 -3.96 -34.42
N GLU A 144 10.14 -4.54 -35.54
CA GLU A 144 8.73 -4.56 -35.94
C GLU A 144 8.16 -5.95 -35.66
N LEU A 145 7.05 -6.00 -34.92
CA LEU A 145 6.35 -7.24 -34.60
C LEU A 145 5.03 -7.31 -35.34
N ASP A 146 4.76 -8.41 -36.05
CA ASP A 146 3.42 -8.69 -36.55
C ASP A 146 2.51 -9.14 -35.41
N LEU A 147 1.73 -8.18 -34.90
CA LEU A 147 0.68 -8.38 -33.90
C LEU A 147 -0.71 -8.15 -34.48
N SER A 148 -0.86 -8.14 -35.81
CA SER A 148 -2.09 -7.76 -36.51
C SER A 148 -3.33 -8.53 -36.04
N ARG A 149 -3.17 -9.80 -35.65
CA ARG A 149 -4.22 -10.66 -35.05
C ARG A 149 -4.80 -10.13 -33.73
N PHE A 150 -4.10 -9.22 -33.07
CA PHE A 150 -4.52 -8.57 -31.83
C PHE A 150 -4.88 -7.10 -32.04
N ALA A 151 -5.18 -6.69 -33.28
CA ALA A 151 -5.63 -5.32 -33.56
C ALA A 151 -6.79 -4.92 -32.63
N GLY A 152 -6.69 -3.72 -32.05
CA GLY A 152 -7.61 -3.25 -31.02
C GLY A 152 -7.33 -3.78 -29.62
N HIS A 153 -6.23 -4.50 -29.37
CA HIS A 153 -5.75 -4.75 -28.02
C HIS A 153 -4.74 -3.67 -27.61
N VAL A 154 -4.64 -3.42 -26.31
CA VAL A 154 -3.66 -2.52 -25.71
C VAL A 154 -2.61 -3.37 -24.99
N PRO A 155 -1.33 -3.31 -25.38
CA PRO A 155 -0.26 -3.96 -24.64
C PRO A 155 -0.05 -3.24 -23.31
N MET A 156 -0.11 -3.98 -22.21
CA MET A 156 0.24 -3.49 -20.89
C MET A 156 1.55 -4.14 -20.45
N GLU A 157 2.58 -3.34 -20.20
CA GLU A 157 3.86 -3.84 -19.67
C GLU A 157 3.62 -4.38 -18.24
N VAL A 158 3.94 -5.64 -17.96
CA VAL A 158 3.44 -6.30 -16.73
C VAL A 158 4.09 -5.84 -15.44
N PHE A 159 5.32 -5.33 -15.48
CA PHE A 159 6.01 -4.86 -14.27
C PHE A 159 5.55 -3.46 -13.86
N SER A 160 5.40 -2.55 -14.84
CA SER A 160 5.03 -1.15 -14.63
C SER A 160 3.53 -0.87 -14.80
N ARG A 161 2.80 -1.80 -15.44
CA ARG A 161 1.41 -1.65 -15.90
C ARG A 161 1.16 -0.47 -16.84
N ASN A 162 2.22 0.07 -17.41
CA ASN A 162 2.10 1.12 -18.41
C ASN A 162 1.40 0.57 -19.65
N LEU A 163 0.38 1.29 -20.09
CA LEU A 163 -0.32 1.00 -21.34
C LEU A 163 0.47 1.60 -22.50
N PHE A 164 0.82 0.74 -23.44
CA PHE A 164 1.47 1.14 -24.67
C PHE A 164 0.42 1.49 -25.72
N ARG A 165 0.86 1.95 -26.89
CA ARG A 165 -0.07 2.30 -27.98
C ARG A 165 -0.91 1.08 -28.37
N PRO A 166 -2.21 1.24 -28.68
CA PRO A 166 -3.03 0.13 -29.16
C PRO A 166 -2.44 -0.52 -30.40
N ILE A 167 -2.56 -1.85 -30.48
CA ILE A 167 -2.12 -2.63 -31.63
C ILE A 167 -3.04 -2.31 -32.82
N LYS A 168 -2.43 -2.01 -33.96
CA LYS A 168 -3.12 -1.78 -35.23
C LYS A 168 -2.92 -3.01 -36.15
N LYS A 169 -3.50 -2.96 -37.35
CA LYS A 169 -3.22 -3.95 -38.39
C LYS A 169 -1.81 -3.82 -38.99
N SER A 170 -1.16 -2.66 -38.85
CA SER A 170 0.24 -2.45 -39.23
C SER A 170 1.20 -3.06 -38.21
N PRO A 171 2.44 -3.39 -38.60
CA PRO A 171 3.47 -3.88 -37.68
C PRO A 171 3.63 -2.97 -36.45
N TYR A 172 3.89 -3.60 -35.31
CA TYR A 172 4.03 -2.93 -34.02
C TYR A 172 5.51 -2.66 -33.74
N VAL A 173 5.92 -1.40 -33.84
CA VAL A 173 7.31 -0.98 -33.65
C VAL A 173 7.64 -0.83 -32.16
N ILE A 174 8.72 -1.47 -31.72
CA ILE A 174 9.25 -1.37 -30.36
C ILE A 174 10.73 -1.04 -30.42
N THR A 175 11.17 -0.14 -29.54
CA THR A 175 12.58 0.14 -29.31
C THR A 175 12.98 -0.36 -27.92
N LEU A 176 14.06 -1.12 -27.85
CA LEU A 176 14.60 -1.70 -26.63
C LEU A 176 16.03 -1.17 -26.40
N GLY A 177 16.33 -0.80 -25.16
CA GLY A 177 17.71 -0.51 -24.75
C GLY A 177 18.59 -1.79 -24.73
N PRO A 178 19.90 -1.64 -24.48
CA PRO A 178 20.82 -2.78 -24.25
C PRO A 178 20.26 -3.80 -23.26
N HIS A 179 20.20 -5.07 -23.64
CA HIS A 179 19.68 -6.18 -22.83
C HIS A 179 18.27 -5.96 -22.22
N ALA A 180 17.51 -5.00 -22.75
CA ALA A 180 16.17 -4.70 -22.26
C ALA A 180 15.18 -5.78 -22.70
N TYR A 181 14.11 -5.90 -21.93
CA TYR A 181 13.06 -6.88 -22.15
C TYR A 181 11.72 -6.28 -21.77
N TYR A 182 10.66 -6.77 -22.41
CA TYR A 182 9.29 -6.45 -22.08
C TYR A 182 8.44 -7.72 -22.04
N TRP A 183 7.56 -7.77 -21.05
CA TRP A 183 6.44 -8.70 -21.00
C TRP A 183 5.18 -7.87 -21.13
N PHE A 184 4.45 -8.01 -22.22
CA PHE A 184 3.21 -7.30 -22.47
C PHE A 184 2.01 -8.24 -22.31
N ALA A 185 1.17 -8.01 -21.31
CA ALA A 185 -0.15 -8.62 -21.27
C ALA A 185 -1.06 -7.86 -22.23
N LEU A 186 -1.66 -8.57 -23.20
CA LEU A 186 -2.57 -7.97 -24.15
C LEU A 186 -3.97 -7.89 -23.53
N GLN A 187 -4.50 -6.68 -23.44
CA GLN A 187 -5.86 -6.43 -22.96
C GLN A 187 -6.73 -6.01 -24.14
N ALA A 188 -7.92 -6.59 -24.28
CA ALA A 188 -8.89 -6.07 -25.22
C ALA A 188 -9.14 -4.59 -24.90
N GLN A 189 -9.12 -3.72 -25.91
CA GLN A 189 -9.53 -2.34 -25.71
C GLN A 189 -11.00 -2.36 -25.30
N ALA A 190 -11.25 -2.26 -23.99
CA ALA A 190 -12.57 -1.92 -23.51
C ALA A 190 -12.90 -0.60 -24.21
N ASN A 191 -13.97 -0.57 -25.01
CA ASN A 191 -14.58 0.67 -25.44
C ASN A 191 -14.96 1.43 -24.17
N GLY A 192 -14.05 2.28 -23.73
CA GLY A 192 -13.94 2.69 -22.35
C GLY A 192 -13.10 3.93 -22.31
N ARG A 193 -13.68 5.01 -22.83
CA ARG A 193 -13.53 6.35 -22.26
C ARG A 193 -13.03 6.22 -20.81
N ARG A 194 -11.97 6.94 -20.44
CA ARG A 194 -11.89 7.52 -19.09
C ARG A 194 -13.12 8.42 -18.92
N VAL A 195 -14.30 7.82 -18.80
CA VAL A 195 -15.42 8.42 -18.13
C VAL A 195 -14.91 8.44 -16.70
N SER A 196 -14.80 9.62 -16.12
CA SER A 196 -15.04 9.79 -14.70
C SER A 196 -16.35 9.07 -14.39
N LYS A 197 -16.31 7.75 -14.16
CA LYS A 197 -17.51 7.00 -13.79
C LYS A 197 -17.99 7.73 -12.55
N LYS A 198 -19.14 8.41 -12.65
CA LYS A 198 -19.88 8.86 -11.47
C LYS A 198 -19.83 7.67 -10.52
N HIS A 199 -19.25 7.85 -9.34
CA HIS A 199 -19.14 6.79 -8.37
C HIS A 199 -20.57 6.33 -8.05
N VAL A 200 -20.97 5.18 -8.60
CA VAL A 200 -22.28 4.60 -8.32
C VAL A 200 -22.07 3.69 -7.14
N VAL A 201 -22.67 4.04 -6.01
CA VAL A 201 -22.66 3.20 -4.82
C VAL A 201 -23.32 1.86 -5.17
N PRO A 202 -22.62 0.72 -5.00
CA PRO A 202 -23.15 -0.61 -5.36
C PRO A 202 -24.27 -1.04 -4.41
N THR A 203 -25.17 -1.91 -4.89
CA THR A 203 -26.24 -2.52 -4.06
C THR A 203 -25.90 -3.97 -3.75
N ILE A 204 -26.07 -4.37 -2.48
CA ILE A 204 -25.86 -5.73 -1.97
C ILE A 204 -27.22 -6.33 -1.59
N ASN A 205 -27.48 -7.56 -2.03
CA ASN A 205 -28.65 -8.34 -1.63
C ASN A 205 -28.34 -9.12 -0.34
N ALA A 206 -28.45 -8.46 0.81
CA ALA A 206 -28.14 -9.04 2.11
C ALA A 206 -29.05 -8.48 3.22
N PRO A 207 -29.25 -9.22 4.32
CA PRO A 207 -29.84 -8.67 5.53
C PRO A 207 -29.04 -7.47 6.05
N ALA A 208 -29.71 -6.55 6.73
CA ALA A 208 -29.12 -5.38 7.36
C ALA A 208 -28.36 -5.73 8.65
N ALA A 209 -27.40 -6.66 8.56
CA ALA A 209 -26.61 -7.14 9.69
C ALA A 209 -25.13 -7.28 9.28
N LEU A 210 -24.23 -6.61 10.01
CA LEU A 210 -22.80 -6.55 9.66
C LEU A 210 -22.14 -7.93 9.56
N HIS A 211 -22.46 -8.84 10.48
CA HIS A 211 -21.91 -10.20 10.46
C HIS A 211 -22.32 -10.96 9.19
N ALA A 212 -23.58 -10.83 8.77
CA ALA A 212 -24.13 -11.52 7.60
C ALA A 212 -23.51 -11.08 6.25
N LEU A 213 -22.81 -9.93 6.24
CA LEU A 213 -22.10 -9.44 5.05
C LEU A 213 -20.78 -10.18 4.81
N LEU A 214 -20.21 -10.81 5.85
CA LEU A 214 -18.94 -11.53 5.80
C LEU A 214 -19.10 -13.06 5.76
N ASP A 215 -20.33 -13.56 5.60
CA ASP A 215 -20.60 -14.98 5.38
C ASP A 215 -20.27 -15.41 3.92
N ASP A 216 -19.89 -16.68 3.74
CA ASP A 216 -19.24 -17.24 2.53
C ASP A 216 -19.90 -16.89 1.18
N GLY A 217 -21.23 -16.74 1.13
CA GLY A 217 -21.95 -16.44 -0.11
C GLY A 217 -21.86 -14.98 -0.58
N ARG A 218 -21.53 -14.03 0.31
CA ARG A 218 -21.56 -12.58 0.04
C ARG A 218 -20.22 -11.90 0.25
N ARG A 219 -19.38 -12.51 1.09
CA ARG A 219 -18.02 -12.08 1.37
C ARG A 219 -17.22 -11.83 0.08
N ALA A 220 -17.31 -12.73 -0.91
CA ALA A 220 -16.60 -12.57 -2.18
C ALA A 220 -17.00 -11.30 -2.94
N GLN A 221 -18.30 -10.94 -2.97
CA GLN A 221 -18.75 -9.69 -3.60
C GLN A 221 -18.18 -8.46 -2.86
N LEU A 222 -18.17 -8.52 -1.54
CA LEU A 222 -17.68 -7.43 -0.70
C LEU A 222 -16.16 -7.24 -0.85
N GLU A 223 -15.39 -8.33 -0.71
CA GLU A 223 -13.93 -8.36 -0.71
C GLU A 223 -13.32 -8.18 -2.11
N GLN A 224 -13.92 -8.73 -3.17
CA GLN A 224 -13.35 -8.69 -4.51
C GLN A 224 -13.85 -7.51 -5.36
N VAL A 225 -15.00 -6.92 -5.02
CA VAL A 225 -15.63 -5.88 -5.86
C VAL A 225 -15.89 -4.60 -5.08
N ILE A 226 -16.57 -4.66 -3.93
CA ILE A 226 -17.09 -3.44 -3.29
C ILE A 226 -15.98 -2.70 -2.52
N LEU A 227 -15.31 -3.37 -1.60
CA LEU A 227 -14.26 -2.76 -0.77
C LEU A 227 -13.05 -2.28 -1.61
N PRO A 228 -12.53 -3.02 -2.61
CA PRO A 228 -11.44 -2.53 -3.45
C PRO A 228 -11.81 -1.23 -4.17
N ASN A 229 -13.04 -1.14 -4.71
CA ASN A 229 -13.50 0.06 -5.39
C ASN A 229 -13.72 1.23 -4.42
N TYR A 230 -14.25 0.96 -3.22
CA TYR A 230 -14.45 1.98 -2.18
C TYR A 230 -13.11 2.55 -1.68
N ILE A 231 -12.21 1.70 -1.21
CA ILE A 231 -10.94 2.11 -0.60
C ILE A 231 -10.05 2.90 -1.58
N GLN A 232 -10.07 2.56 -2.88
CA GLN A 232 -9.34 3.33 -3.89
C GLN A 232 -9.81 4.79 -4.03
N THR A 233 -11.07 5.08 -3.70
CA THR A 233 -11.60 6.46 -3.70
C THR A 233 -11.24 7.22 -2.43
N CYS A 234 -11.00 6.53 -1.31
CA CYS A 234 -10.69 7.14 -0.03
C CYS A 234 -9.36 7.92 -0.08
N ARG A 235 -9.32 9.15 0.44
CA ARG A 235 -8.09 9.97 0.45
C ARG A 235 -6.98 9.36 1.30
N TRP A 236 -7.35 8.76 2.43
CA TRP A 236 -6.45 8.11 3.39
C TRP A 236 -5.77 6.85 2.87
N PHE A 237 -6.22 6.28 1.74
CA PHE A 237 -5.55 5.15 1.12
C PHE A 237 -4.30 5.64 0.39
N GLY A 238 -3.12 5.47 1.01
CA GLY A 238 -1.85 5.98 0.48
C GLY A 238 -1.30 5.18 -0.71
N SER A 239 -1.74 3.93 -0.88
CA SER A 239 -1.21 2.98 -1.87
C SER A 239 -1.98 2.98 -3.21
N LYS A 240 -2.57 4.11 -3.61
CA LYS A 240 -3.37 4.24 -4.87
C LYS A 240 -2.61 3.93 -6.14
N ALA A 241 -1.30 4.13 -6.15
CA ALA A 241 -0.45 3.83 -7.29
C ALA A 241 -0.10 2.33 -7.39
N ARG A 242 -0.23 1.58 -6.29
CA ARG A 242 0.04 0.14 -6.25
C ARG A 242 -1.17 -0.65 -6.72
N THR A 243 -0.92 -1.83 -7.29
CA THR A 243 -2.04 -2.68 -7.68
C THR A 243 -2.42 -3.64 -6.57
N LEU A 244 -3.68 -3.54 -6.14
CA LEU A 244 -4.38 -4.54 -5.36
C LEU A 244 -4.37 -5.91 -6.05
N ARG A 245 -3.85 -6.93 -5.38
CA ARG A 245 -3.99 -8.34 -5.74
C ARG A 245 -5.25 -8.93 -5.12
N ASP A 246 -5.42 -8.69 -3.82
CA ASP A 246 -6.53 -9.23 -3.02
C ASP A 246 -6.78 -8.32 -1.82
N LEU A 247 -7.98 -8.39 -1.27
CA LEU A 247 -8.41 -7.61 -0.11
C LEU A 247 -9.30 -8.48 0.75
N THR A 248 -8.93 -8.68 2.02
CA THR A 248 -9.68 -9.54 2.94
C THR A 248 -9.95 -8.84 4.28
N VAL A 249 -11.13 -9.06 4.84
CA VAL A 249 -11.46 -8.63 6.21
C VAL A 249 -11.03 -9.74 7.17
N VAL A 250 -10.00 -9.49 7.97
CA VAL A 250 -9.44 -10.50 8.88
C VAL A 250 -10.01 -10.41 10.29
N GLU A 251 -10.43 -9.23 10.70
CA GLU A 251 -10.97 -8.96 12.04
C GLU A 251 -12.15 -7.98 11.97
N GLN A 252 -13.03 -8.09 12.97
CA GLN A 252 -14.23 -7.25 13.06
C GLN A 252 -14.67 -6.91 14.51
N PRO A 253 -13.77 -6.45 15.40
CA PRO A 253 -14.15 -6.09 16.78
C PRO A 253 -15.21 -4.97 16.79
N ALA A 254 -16.20 -5.12 17.67
CA ALA A 254 -17.22 -4.10 17.90
C ALA A 254 -16.66 -2.98 18.79
N VAL A 255 -17.06 -1.73 18.53
CA VAL A 255 -16.61 -0.59 19.34
C VAL A 255 -17.36 -0.51 20.67
N SER A 256 -18.58 -1.06 20.75
CA SER A 256 -19.41 -1.11 21.96
C SER A 256 -20.16 -2.44 22.04
N SER A 257 -20.81 -2.69 23.18
CA SER A 257 -21.62 -3.89 23.41
C SER A 257 -23.06 -3.78 22.89
N GLU A 258 -23.42 -2.66 22.27
CA GLU A 258 -24.75 -2.43 21.71
C GLU A 258 -25.00 -3.30 20.47
N ALA A 259 -26.27 -3.65 20.23
CA ALA A 259 -26.63 -4.56 19.13
C ALA A 259 -26.38 -3.95 17.74
N ASP A 260 -26.48 -2.63 17.60
CA ASP A 260 -26.24 -1.84 16.40
C ASP A 260 -24.87 -1.15 16.39
N ALA A 261 -23.96 -1.58 17.28
CA ALA A 261 -22.61 -1.03 17.39
C ALA A 261 -21.86 -1.12 16.05
N ALA A 262 -21.10 -0.07 15.75
CA ALA A 262 -20.17 -0.11 14.63
C ALA A 262 -19.06 -1.13 14.90
N ARG A 263 -18.47 -1.65 13.83
CA ARG A 263 -17.35 -2.59 13.91
C ARG A 263 -16.14 -2.04 13.16
N PHE A 264 -14.95 -2.30 13.67
CA PHE A 264 -13.73 -2.06 12.94
C PHE A 264 -13.44 -3.25 12.04
N TRP A 265 -13.62 -3.12 10.74
CA TRP A 265 -13.08 -4.10 9.80
C TRP A 265 -11.59 -3.85 9.62
N PHE A 266 -10.75 -4.79 10.06
CA PHE A 266 -9.34 -4.78 9.70
C PHE A 266 -9.19 -5.47 8.36
N VAL A 267 -8.85 -4.66 7.38
CA VAL A 267 -8.77 -5.02 5.98
C VAL A 267 -7.31 -5.24 5.62
N VAL A 268 -6.92 -6.49 5.38
CA VAL A 268 -5.60 -6.81 4.85
C VAL A 268 -5.63 -6.65 3.34
N VAL A 269 -4.80 -5.73 2.88
CA VAL A 269 -4.64 -5.39 1.48
C VAL A 269 -3.35 -6.01 0.96
N SER A 270 -3.49 -6.98 0.05
CA SER A 270 -2.36 -7.60 -0.62
C SER A 270 -2.08 -6.91 -1.94
N TYR A 271 -0.83 -6.54 -2.18
CA TYR A 271 -0.40 -5.96 -3.45
C TYR A 271 0.28 -6.99 -4.33
N VAL A 272 0.28 -6.71 -5.63
CA VAL A 272 1.01 -7.49 -6.61
C VAL A 272 2.53 -7.37 -6.43
N ASP A 273 2.98 -6.20 -5.95
CA ASP A 273 4.37 -5.73 -5.99
C ASP A 273 4.86 -5.13 -4.65
N GLY A 274 4.42 -5.65 -3.51
CA GLY A 274 4.85 -5.12 -2.22
C GLY A 274 4.40 -5.95 -1.01
N PRO A 275 4.77 -5.52 0.21
CA PRO A 275 4.27 -6.12 1.45
C PRO A 275 2.76 -5.88 1.58
N THR A 276 2.07 -6.76 2.30
CA THR A 276 0.68 -6.56 2.70
C THR A 276 0.56 -5.37 3.65
N GLU A 277 -0.55 -4.65 3.57
CA GLU A 277 -0.85 -3.54 4.48
C GLU A 277 -2.20 -3.79 5.15
N THR A 278 -2.29 -3.53 6.45
CA THR A 278 -3.54 -3.66 7.20
C THR A 278 -4.17 -2.28 7.37
N TYR A 279 -5.46 -2.16 7.06
CA TYR A 279 -6.22 -0.92 7.22
C TYR A 279 -7.39 -1.08 8.19
N ALA A 280 -7.61 -0.09 9.05
CA ALA A 280 -8.79 -0.01 9.90
C ALA A 280 -9.92 0.75 9.18
N LEU A 281 -11.02 0.04 8.93
CA LEU A 281 -12.25 0.59 8.36
C LEU A 281 -13.41 0.42 9.35
N PRO A 282 -13.77 1.44 10.14
CA PRO A 282 -14.98 1.42 10.92
C PRO A 282 -16.20 1.38 10.00
N VAL A 283 -17.11 0.44 10.22
CA VAL A 283 -18.34 0.29 9.43
C VAL A 283 -19.57 0.23 10.30
N LYS A 284 -20.67 0.80 9.80
CA LYS A 284 -22.00 0.72 10.41
C LYS A 284 -23.07 0.60 9.34
N ILE A 285 -24.22 0.03 9.71
CA ILE A 285 -25.42 -0.02 8.88
C ILE A 285 -26.43 0.97 9.43
N ALA A 286 -27.02 1.79 8.56
CA ALA A 286 -28.11 2.70 8.90
C ALA A 286 -29.30 2.48 7.97
N SER A 287 -30.51 2.65 8.49
CA SER A 287 -31.78 2.55 7.75
C SER A 287 -32.62 3.83 7.90
N GLY A 288 -33.52 4.08 6.96
CA GLY A 288 -34.53 5.12 7.04
C GLY A 288 -33.93 6.53 7.14
N ASN A 289 -34.31 7.29 8.18
CA ASN A 289 -33.87 8.68 8.33
C ASN A 289 -32.36 8.79 8.56
N ALA A 290 -31.76 7.88 9.32
CA ALA A 290 -30.31 7.88 9.59
C ALA A 290 -29.50 7.71 8.28
N ALA A 291 -29.94 6.79 7.41
CA ALA A 291 -29.34 6.59 6.09
C ALA A 291 -29.42 7.84 5.21
N ARG A 292 -30.55 8.56 5.24
CA ARG A 292 -30.76 9.81 4.49
C ARG A 292 -29.87 10.95 4.97
N VAL A 293 -29.66 11.07 6.28
CA VAL A 293 -28.77 12.08 6.88
C VAL A 293 -27.35 11.89 6.38
N VAL A 294 -26.81 10.67 6.51
CA VAL A 294 -25.44 10.35 6.03
C VAL A 294 -25.33 10.52 4.52
N SER A 295 -26.35 10.11 3.76
CA SER A 295 -26.34 10.25 2.30
C SER A 295 -26.27 11.70 1.82
N ARG A 296 -26.78 12.65 2.61
CA ARG A 296 -26.73 14.09 2.31
C ARG A 296 -25.43 14.74 2.80
N SER A 297 -24.98 14.40 4.02
CA SER A 297 -23.82 15.06 4.63
C SER A 297 -22.48 14.47 4.16
N ALA A 298 -22.42 13.15 3.96
CA ALA A 298 -21.20 12.42 3.66
C ALA A 298 -21.44 11.31 2.61
N PRO A 299 -21.85 11.66 1.37
CA PRO A 299 -22.10 10.66 0.32
C PRO A 299 -20.86 9.83 -0.04
N HIS A 300 -19.66 10.38 0.19
CA HIS A 300 -18.38 9.70 -0.05
C HIS A 300 -18.04 8.64 1.01
N ALA A 301 -18.76 8.61 2.14
CA ALA A 301 -18.60 7.61 3.19
C ALA A 301 -19.39 6.32 2.92
N ILE A 302 -20.30 6.33 1.92
CA ILE A 302 -21.17 5.20 1.63
C ILE A 302 -20.37 4.14 0.88
N ILE A 303 -20.29 2.94 1.47
CA ILE A 303 -19.59 1.78 0.91
C ILE A 303 -20.54 1.03 -0.03
N ALA A 304 -21.77 0.79 0.40
CA ALA A 304 -22.79 0.10 -0.37
C ALA A 304 -24.22 0.43 0.10
N ARG A 305 -25.20 0.17 -0.75
CA ARG A 305 -26.63 0.13 -0.40
C ARG A 305 -27.05 -1.31 -0.15
N LEU A 306 -27.97 -1.52 0.78
CA LEU A 306 -28.55 -2.84 1.04
C LEU A 306 -29.95 -2.90 0.40
N ALA A 307 -30.23 -3.99 -0.31
CA ALA A 307 -31.52 -4.17 -0.95
C ALA A 307 -32.63 -4.39 0.10
N GLY A 308 -33.73 -3.65 -0.04
CA GLY A 308 -34.85 -3.67 0.88
C GLY A 308 -35.93 -2.68 0.48
N THR A 309 -37.03 -2.66 1.23
CA THR A 309 -38.13 -1.70 1.05
C THR A 309 -37.79 -0.31 1.59
N GLU A 310 -36.93 -0.25 2.59
CA GLU A 310 -36.42 0.99 3.17
C GLU A 310 -35.01 1.32 2.65
N GLU A 311 -34.65 2.59 2.69
CA GLU A 311 -33.30 3.02 2.33
C GLU A 311 -32.31 2.60 3.43
N THR A 312 -31.49 1.59 3.12
CA THR A 312 -30.46 1.07 4.02
C THR A 312 -29.09 1.16 3.38
N ILE A 313 -28.08 1.61 4.14
CA ILE A 313 -26.72 1.82 3.67
C ILE A 313 -25.70 1.17 4.61
N LEU A 314 -24.62 0.67 4.03
CA LEU A 314 -23.35 0.36 4.69
C LEU A 314 -22.40 1.53 4.44
N TYR A 315 -21.83 2.09 5.50
CA TYR A 315 -21.02 3.30 5.42
C TYR A 315 -19.89 3.30 6.45
N ASP A 316 -18.92 4.18 6.23
CA ASP A 316 -17.81 4.43 7.14
C ASP A 316 -18.30 5.12 8.42
N ALA A 317 -18.17 4.41 9.54
CA ALA A 317 -18.74 4.82 10.82
C ALA A 317 -18.10 6.08 11.40
N VAL A 318 -16.94 6.54 10.90
CA VAL A 318 -16.37 7.84 11.29
C VAL A 318 -17.38 8.99 11.14
N TRP A 319 -18.28 8.89 10.15
CA TRP A 319 -19.32 9.89 9.91
C TRP A 319 -20.57 9.73 10.79
N ASP A 320 -20.66 8.66 11.57
CA ASP A 320 -21.72 8.43 12.55
C ASP A 320 -21.42 9.11 13.89
N ALA A 321 -22.36 9.90 14.43
CA ALA A 321 -22.13 10.61 15.69
C ALA A 321 -22.04 9.65 16.88
N THR A 322 -22.92 8.63 16.93
CA THR A 322 -22.94 7.63 17.99
C THR A 322 -21.64 6.83 18.04
N PHE A 323 -21.12 6.42 16.87
CA PHE A 323 -19.81 5.78 16.80
C PHE A 323 -18.69 6.62 17.42
N ARG A 324 -18.65 7.93 17.11
CA ARG A 324 -17.60 8.81 17.63
C ARG A 324 -17.68 8.93 19.15
N SER A 325 -18.88 9.10 19.70
CA SER A 325 -19.07 9.16 21.16
C SER A 325 -18.70 7.83 21.84
N GLN A 326 -19.13 6.69 21.29
CA GLN A 326 -18.76 5.37 21.80
C GLN A 326 -17.24 5.16 21.77
N LEU A 327 -16.58 5.49 20.66
CA LEU A 327 -15.13 5.38 20.52
C LEU A 327 -14.39 6.22 21.58
N PHE A 328 -14.85 7.44 21.84
CA PHE A 328 -14.29 8.31 22.88
C PHE A 328 -14.50 7.70 24.27
N GLU A 329 -15.71 7.24 24.60
CA GLU A 329 -16.02 6.60 25.87
C GLU A 329 -15.19 5.35 26.12
N THR A 330 -15.01 4.49 25.12
CA THR A 330 -14.16 3.29 25.22
C THR A 330 -12.75 3.64 25.67
N ILE A 331 -12.16 4.71 25.11
CA ILE A 331 -10.81 5.18 25.47
C ILE A 331 -10.79 5.74 26.89
N VAL A 332 -11.69 6.69 27.19
CA VAL A 332 -11.72 7.43 28.45
C VAL A 332 -12.04 6.52 29.65
N GLN A 333 -12.99 5.60 29.49
CA GLN A 333 -13.42 4.67 30.52
C GLN A 333 -12.54 3.40 30.60
N ARG A 334 -11.50 3.30 29.78
CA ARG A 334 -10.58 2.14 29.73
C ARG A 334 -11.29 0.82 29.49
N GLN A 335 -12.31 0.84 28.64
CA GLN A 335 -13.09 -0.36 28.34
C GLN A 335 -12.27 -1.34 27.50
N ILE A 336 -12.60 -2.62 27.63
CA ILE A 336 -12.03 -3.70 26.83
C ILE A 336 -13.16 -4.28 25.99
N MET A 337 -13.04 -4.16 24.68
CA MET A 337 -14.00 -4.70 23.72
C MET A 337 -13.44 -5.97 23.08
N LYS A 338 -14.09 -7.09 23.36
CA LYS A 338 -13.67 -8.40 22.85
C LYS A 338 -13.88 -8.51 21.34
N GLY A 339 -12.82 -8.83 20.61
CA GLY A 339 -12.88 -9.23 19.21
C GLY A 339 -12.81 -10.74 19.04
N GLN A 340 -12.59 -11.22 17.81
CA GLN A 340 -12.52 -12.65 17.54
C GLN A 340 -11.16 -13.23 17.90
N ALA A 341 -10.07 -12.62 17.39
CA ALA A 341 -8.72 -13.04 17.76
C ALA A 341 -8.03 -12.09 18.76
N GLY A 342 -8.47 -10.84 18.86
CA GLY A 342 -7.88 -9.86 19.78
C GLY A 342 -8.87 -8.84 20.31
N ASP A 343 -8.44 -8.07 21.30
CA ASP A 343 -9.28 -7.12 22.03
C ASP A 343 -8.91 -5.68 21.67
N LEU A 344 -9.90 -4.81 21.55
CA LEU A 344 -9.68 -3.36 21.60
C LEU A 344 -9.63 -2.90 23.06
N VAL A 345 -8.55 -2.20 23.43
CA VAL A 345 -8.29 -1.78 24.80
C VAL A 345 -8.13 -0.27 24.84
N GLY A 346 -9.02 0.39 25.59
CA GLY A 346 -8.93 1.82 25.87
C GLY A 346 -7.86 2.13 26.91
N ILE A 347 -7.03 3.14 26.62
CA ILE A 347 -6.00 3.65 27.52
C ILE A 347 -6.31 5.12 27.76
N ALA A 348 -6.62 5.49 29.01
CA ALA A 348 -6.83 6.89 29.39
C ALA A 348 -5.54 7.48 29.98
N GLY A 349 -5.11 8.62 29.42
CA GLY A 349 -4.00 9.44 29.90
C GLY A 349 -4.41 10.36 31.06
N LYS A 350 -3.42 11.03 31.66
CA LYS A 350 -3.65 11.93 32.81
C LYS A 350 -4.54 13.13 32.48
N ALA A 351 -4.49 13.65 31.26
CA ALA A 351 -5.25 14.84 30.86
C ALA A 351 -6.77 14.63 30.89
N VAL A 352 -7.25 13.39 30.73
CA VAL A 352 -8.68 13.05 30.78
C VAL A 352 -9.15 12.77 32.20
N ALA A 353 -8.29 12.22 33.06
CA ALA A 353 -8.65 11.91 34.45
C ALA A 353 -9.04 13.14 35.28
N ALA A 354 -8.65 14.34 34.85
CA ALA A 354 -9.02 15.61 35.47
C ALA A 354 -10.42 16.12 35.06
N ASP A 355 -10.99 15.64 33.95
CA ASP A 355 -12.26 16.12 33.35
C ASP A 355 -13.25 14.93 33.23
N SER A 356 -13.39 14.14 34.31
CA SER A 356 -14.02 12.81 34.36
C SER A 356 -15.55 12.77 34.14
N SER A 357 -16.18 13.89 33.79
CA SER A 357 -17.61 14.00 33.50
C SER A 357 -17.96 14.33 32.05
N VAL A 358 -16.99 14.34 31.13
CA VAL A 358 -17.21 14.73 29.74
C VAL A 358 -17.93 13.60 28.96
N ALA A 359 -19.25 13.53 29.12
CA ALA A 359 -20.11 13.00 28.06
C ALA A 359 -19.94 13.93 26.85
N VAL A 360 -19.54 13.38 25.69
CA VAL A 360 -19.41 14.19 24.48
C VAL A 360 -20.69 14.08 23.67
N ASP A 361 -21.45 15.17 23.67
CA ASP A 361 -22.66 15.31 22.86
C ASP A 361 -22.35 15.81 21.44
N LYS A 362 -21.26 16.58 21.27
CA LYS A 362 -20.85 17.16 19.99
C LYS A 362 -19.47 16.71 19.56
N SER A 363 -19.45 16.08 18.38
CA SER A 363 -18.22 15.70 17.70
C SER A 363 -18.29 16.04 16.21
N GLN A 364 -17.16 16.47 15.65
CA GLN A 364 -17.03 16.87 14.25
C GLN A 364 -15.86 16.14 13.59
N VAL A 365 -16.04 15.68 12.36
CA VAL A 365 -14.96 15.13 11.53
C VAL A 365 -14.23 16.29 10.85
N LEU A 366 -12.91 16.31 10.94
CA LEU A 366 -12.06 17.34 10.33
C LEU A 366 -11.72 16.95 8.89
N ALA A 367 -11.97 17.86 7.94
CA ALA A 367 -11.65 17.66 6.53
C ALA A 367 -10.21 18.14 6.25
N GLY A 368 -9.43 17.35 5.50
CA GLY A 368 -8.12 17.80 4.97
C GLY A 368 -6.95 16.85 5.18
N GLU A 369 -7.09 15.81 6.01
CA GLU A 369 -5.97 14.90 6.30
C GLU A 369 -5.75 13.82 5.22
N GLN A 370 -4.48 13.47 4.98
CA GLN A 370 -4.07 12.63 3.86
C GLN A 370 -3.95 11.14 4.18
N SER A 371 -3.71 10.75 5.44
CA SER A 371 -3.45 9.34 5.81
C SER A 371 -4.32 8.81 6.95
N ASN A 372 -5.00 9.69 7.71
CA ASN A 372 -5.78 9.34 8.89
C ASN A 372 -7.16 10.00 8.86
N SER A 373 -8.04 9.60 9.78
CA SER A 373 -9.29 10.31 10.05
C SER A 373 -9.18 11.04 11.38
N SER A 374 -9.44 12.35 11.38
CA SER A 374 -9.40 13.15 12.61
C SER A 374 -10.74 13.70 13.00
N MET A 375 -10.97 13.75 14.30
CA MET A 375 -12.24 14.10 14.91
C MET A 375 -11.99 15.04 16.08
N LEU A 376 -12.83 16.05 16.21
CA LEU A 376 -12.81 17.02 17.30
C LEU A 376 -14.02 16.78 18.19
N PHE A 377 -13.80 16.74 19.50
CA PHE A 377 -14.81 16.48 20.54
C PHE A 377 -14.91 17.72 21.44
N GLU A 378 -16.07 18.38 21.43
CA GLU A 378 -16.36 19.61 22.19
C GLU A 378 -15.28 20.72 22.08
N ASN A 379 -14.50 20.75 20.99
CA ASN A 379 -13.30 21.58 20.82
C ASN A 379 -12.25 21.43 21.95
N LYS A 380 -12.36 20.39 22.78
CA LYS A 380 -11.47 20.09 23.90
C LYS A 380 -10.50 18.97 23.60
N PHE A 381 -10.94 17.97 22.83
CA PHE A 381 -10.13 16.82 22.49
C PHE A 381 -10.08 16.59 20.99
N PHE A 382 -8.88 16.25 20.51
CA PHE A 382 -8.61 15.84 19.15
C PHE A 382 -8.29 14.35 19.15
N LEU A 383 -9.04 13.58 18.37
CA LEU A 383 -8.81 12.16 18.15
C LEU A 383 -8.33 11.94 16.73
N LYS A 384 -7.23 11.20 16.60
CA LYS A 384 -6.68 10.72 15.35
C LYS A 384 -6.88 9.21 15.26
N LEU A 385 -7.66 8.76 14.28
CA LEU A 385 -7.87 7.36 13.95
C LEU A 385 -6.91 6.98 12.83
N TYR A 386 -6.00 6.06 13.12
CA TYR A 386 -5.03 5.55 12.15
C TYR A 386 -5.71 4.63 11.16
N ARG A 387 -5.69 5.00 9.88
CA ARG A 387 -6.32 4.19 8.83
C ARG A 387 -5.45 3.04 8.40
N LYS A 388 -4.14 3.24 8.33
CA LYS A 388 -3.17 2.16 8.13
C LYS A 388 -2.63 1.74 9.49
N LEU A 389 -2.74 0.46 9.81
CA LEU A 389 -2.29 -0.12 11.05
C LEU A 389 -0.90 -0.74 10.86
N GLU A 390 -0.02 -0.51 11.84
CA GLU A 390 1.33 -1.06 11.89
C GLU A 390 1.54 -1.66 13.28
N ASP A 391 2.13 -2.86 13.32
CA ASP A 391 2.38 -3.57 14.57
C ASP A 391 3.54 -2.91 15.32
N GLY A 392 3.42 -2.87 16.65
CA GLY A 392 4.46 -2.35 17.52
C GLY A 392 4.23 -0.92 17.98
N VAL A 393 5.30 -0.34 18.53
CA VAL A 393 5.24 0.97 19.18
C VAL A 393 4.97 2.06 18.15
N ASN A 394 3.83 2.75 18.28
CA ASN A 394 3.52 3.92 17.47
C ASN A 394 4.26 5.15 18.03
N PRO A 395 5.18 5.77 17.26
CA PRO A 395 6.00 6.87 17.77
C PRO A 395 5.17 8.11 18.13
N ASP A 396 4.04 8.36 17.45
CA ASP A 396 3.17 9.51 17.74
C ASP A 396 2.53 9.38 19.13
N VAL A 397 2.11 8.16 19.52
CA VAL A 397 1.62 7.87 20.86
C VAL A 397 2.75 7.89 21.89
N GLU A 398 3.84 7.18 21.63
CA GLU A 398 4.95 7.03 22.59
C GLU A 398 5.59 8.37 22.94
N ILE A 399 5.97 9.15 21.93
CA ILE A 399 6.66 10.44 22.10
C ILE A 399 5.72 11.44 22.75
N THR A 400 4.48 11.56 22.26
CA THR A 400 3.50 12.50 22.84
C THR A 400 3.26 12.18 24.30
N ARG A 401 3.00 10.90 24.63
CA ARG A 401 2.81 10.46 26.02
C ARG A 401 4.03 10.73 26.90
N PHE A 402 5.24 10.46 26.41
CA PHE A 402 6.46 10.73 27.16
C PHE A 402 6.62 12.24 27.43
N LEU A 403 6.50 13.07 26.40
CA LEU A 403 6.64 14.52 26.50
C LEU A 403 5.65 15.11 27.49
N THR A 404 4.41 14.61 27.50
CA THR A 404 3.34 15.17 28.35
C THR A 404 3.31 14.59 29.75
N GLU A 405 3.49 13.27 29.91
CA GLU A 405 3.30 12.60 31.22
C GLU A 405 4.59 12.42 32.03
N ARG A 406 5.77 12.47 31.37
CA ARG A 406 7.09 12.30 32.00
C ARG A 406 7.92 13.58 31.97
N ALA A 407 8.03 14.23 30.81
CA ALA A 407 8.88 15.42 30.65
C ALA A 407 8.17 16.74 31.01
N ASN A 408 6.84 16.73 31.15
CA ASN A 408 6.01 17.93 31.38
C ASN A 408 6.27 19.05 30.35
N PHE A 409 6.50 18.69 29.09
CA PHE A 409 6.77 19.63 28.02
C PHE A 409 5.47 20.30 27.55
N SER A 410 5.39 21.63 27.63
CA SER A 410 4.16 22.40 27.41
C SER A 410 3.84 22.72 25.94
N ASN A 411 4.80 22.56 25.03
CA ASN A 411 4.63 22.94 23.61
C ASN A 411 4.14 21.78 22.72
N VAL A 412 3.51 20.78 23.31
CA VAL A 412 2.81 19.70 22.60
C VAL A 412 1.42 19.52 23.19
N PRO A 413 0.41 19.15 22.39
CA PRO A 413 -0.91 18.87 22.94
C PRO A 413 -0.85 17.70 23.92
N ALA A 414 -1.59 17.81 25.03
CA ALA A 414 -1.49 16.83 26.11
C ALA A 414 -2.05 15.46 25.70
N PHE A 415 -1.33 14.37 25.99
CA PHE A 415 -1.82 13.02 25.79
C PHE A 415 -3.05 12.76 26.66
N ALA A 416 -4.18 12.45 26.02
CA ALA A 416 -5.46 12.21 26.65
C ALA A 416 -5.83 10.72 26.65
N GLY A 417 -5.35 9.96 25.67
CA GLY A 417 -5.54 8.52 25.65
C GLY A 417 -5.17 7.86 24.32
N ALA A 418 -5.37 6.55 24.24
CA ALA A 418 -5.19 5.78 23.02
C ALA A 418 -6.18 4.61 22.99
N LEU A 419 -6.45 4.10 21.78
CA LEU A 419 -7.09 2.80 21.59
C LEU A 419 -6.07 1.86 20.96
N GLU A 420 -5.82 0.73 21.60
CA GLU A 420 -4.92 -0.32 21.10
C GLU A 420 -5.71 -1.57 20.74
N TYR A 421 -5.31 -2.24 19.67
CA TYR A 421 -5.69 -3.61 19.40
C TYR A 421 -4.61 -4.56 19.94
N ARG A 422 -5.01 -5.55 20.74
CA ARG A 422 -4.12 -6.50 21.39
C ARG A 422 -4.53 -7.92 21.05
N HIS A 423 -3.62 -8.68 20.44
CA HIS A 423 -3.80 -10.09 20.13
C HIS A 423 -2.77 -10.93 20.90
N GLU A 424 -3.10 -12.19 21.20
CA GLU A 424 -2.17 -13.08 21.90
C GLU A 424 -0.84 -13.22 21.13
N LYS A 425 0.28 -13.00 21.83
CA LYS A 425 1.66 -13.18 21.31
C LYS A 425 2.09 -12.20 20.20
N SER A 426 1.37 -11.09 19.97
CA SER A 426 1.83 -10.00 19.11
C SER A 426 2.10 -8.72 19.91
N GLU A 427 2.88 -7.80 19.34
CA GLU A 427 2.95 -6.45 19.88
C GLU A 427 1.59 -5.74 19.72
N PRO A 428 1.24 -4.79 20.62
CA PRO A 428 0.01 -4.02 20.51
C PRO A 428 0.05 -3.12 19.27
N THR A 429 -1.09 -2.97 18.61
CA THR A 429 -1.26 -2.13 17.43
C THR A 429 -2.11 -0.91 17.81
N VAL A 430 -1.58 0.30 17.66
CA VAL A 430 -2.35 1.52 17.96
C VAL A 430 -3.38 1.79 16.86
N VAL A 431 -4.65 1.92 17.26
CA VAL A 431 -5.78 2.24 16.37
C VAL A 431 -6.13 3.73 16.44
N CYS A 432 -6.11 4.32 17.65
CA CYS A 432 -6.41 5.74 17.85
C CYS A 432 -5.44 6.41 18.82
N LEU A 433 -5.18 7.70 18.60
CA LEU A 433 -4.56 8.62 19.55
C LEU A 433 -5.57 9.71 19.93
N LEU A 434 -5.77 9.94 21.22
CA LEU A 434 -6.56 11.03 21.77
C LEU A 434 -5.63 12.02 22.48
N GLN A 435 -5.77 13.30 22.15
CA GLN A 435 -4.99 14.39 22.73
C GLN A 435 -5.89 15.60 23.02
N SER A 436 -5.42 16.53 23.83
CA SER A 436 -6.09 17.83 23.97
C SER A 436 -6.10 18.56 22.62
N ALA A 437 -7.21 19.23 22.32
CA ALA A 437 -7.30 20.06 21.13
C ALA A 437 -6.53 21.36 21.36
N ALA A 438 -5.61 21.69 20.45
CA ALA A 438 -5.01 23.01 20.39
C ALA A 438 -5.89 23.90 19.50
N MET A 439 -6.52 24.92 20.10
CA MET A 439 -7.22 25.93 19.31
C MET A 439 -6.19 26.90 18.74
N SER A 440 -6.07 26.93 17.42
CA SER A 440 -5.26 27.90 16.69
C SER A 440 -6.08 28.51 15.56
N GLU A 441 -5.86 29.80 15.28
CA GLU A 441 -6.49 30.50 14.16
C GLU A 441 -5.89 30.07 12.80
N SER A 442 -4.64 29.59 12.79
CA SER A 442 -3.92 29.18 11.58
C SER A 442 -2.84 28.14 11.89
N ASP A 443 -2.37 27.42 10.87
CA ASP A 443 -1.13 26.65 10.93
C ASP A 443 0.09 27.51 10.55
N GLY A 444 1.29 27.02 10.87
CA GLY A 444 2.54 27.71 10.59
C GLY A 444 2.85 27.87 9.10
N TRP A 445 2.30 27.01 8.24
CA TRP A 445 2.50 27.09 6.80
C TRP A 445 1.70 28.24 6.20
N ALA A 446 0.40 28.33 6.49
CA ALA A 446 -0.48 29.42 6.09
C ALA A 446 0.03 30.76 6.65
N LEU A 447 0.41 30.81 7.93
CA LEU A 447 0.99 32.02 8.53
C LEU A 447 2.27 32.47 7.82
N THR A 448 3.11 31.53 7.40
CA THR A 448 4.33 31.82 6.64
C THR A 448 4.01 32.31 5.23
N LEU A 449 3.08 31.67 4.53
CA LEU A 449 2.64 32.09 3.20
C LEU A 449 2.04 33.50 3.24
N ASP A 450 1.21 33.80 4.22
CA ASP A 450 0.62 35.13 4.42
C ASP A 450 1.69 36.17 4.75
N ALA A 451 2.72 35.81 5.52
CA ALA A 451 3.86 36.70 5.78
C ALA A 451 4.67 36.99 4.50
N VAL A 452 4.92 35.98 3.67
CA VAL A 452 5.60 36.12 2.38
C VAL A 452 4.77 36.95 1.40
N GLY A 453 3.45 36.71 1.33
CA GLY A 453 2.53 37.50 0.52
C GLY A 453 2.57 38.98 0.90
N ARG A 454 2.44 39.29 2.21
CA ARG A 454 2.55 40.66 2.73
C ARG A 454 3.90 41.31 2.45
N TYR A 455 4.99 40.54 2.43
CA TYR A 455 6.30 41.05 2.05
C TYR A 455 6.32 41.49 0.57
N TYR A 456 5.84 40.65 -0.35
CA TYR A 456 5.78 41.00 -1.77
C TYR A 456 4.88 42.20 -2.05
N GLU A 457 3.72 42.27 -1.40
CA GLU A 457 2.82 43.44 -1.49
C GLU A 457 3.53 44.72 -1.02
N ARG A 458 4.27 44.64 0.09
CA ARG A 458 5.05 45.79 0.60
C ARG A 458 6.15 46.23 -0.37
N VAL A 459 6.86 45.29 -1.00
CA VAL A 459 7.88 45.61 -2.01
C VAL A 459 7.25 46.24 -3.25
N LEU A 460 6.13 45.70 -3.73
CA LEU A 460 5.39 46.26 -4.87
C LEU A 460 4.83 47.67 -4.57
N GLY A 461 4.34 47.90 -3.35
CA GLY A 461 3.87 49.21 -2.90
C GLY A 461 4.96 50.28 -2.80
N ARG A 462 6.23 49.87 -2.65
CA ARG A 462 7.42 50.76 -2.60
C ARG A 462 8.19 50.82 -3.92
N LYS A 463 7.61 50.33 -5.01
CA LYS A 463 8.28 50.23 -6.32
C LYS A 463 8.78 51.59 -6.84
N ALA A 464 8.04 52.68 -6.62
CA ALA A 464 8.44 54.03 -7.03
C ALA A 464 9.66 54.55 -6.23
N ASP A 465 9.70 54.30 -4.92
CA ASP A 465 10.81 54.73 -4.05
C ASP A 465 12.10 53.93 -4.32
N LEU A 466 11.96 52.64 -4.61
CA LEU A 466 13.08 51.75 -4.95
C LEU A 466 13.65 52.03 -6.36
N GLN A 467 12.80 52.45 -7.31
CA GLN A 467 13.25 52.90 -8.63
C GLN A 467 14.02 54.24 -8.54
N ASN A 468 13.59 55.17 -7.68
CA ASN A 468 14.28 56.45 -7.51
C ASN A 468 15.66 56.34 -6.82
N GLN A 469 15.95 55.25 -6.08
CA GLN A 469 17.25 55.01 -5.45
C GLN A 469 18.30 54.36 -6.38
N THR A 470 17.90 53.90 -7.58
CA THR A 470 18.83 53.26 -8.54
C THR A 470 19.31 54.19 -9.65
N THR A 471 18.87 55.45 -9.67
CA THR A 471 19.47 56.47 -10.52
C THR A 471 20.68 57.03 -9.78
N PRO A 472 21.93 56.85 -10.29
CA PRO A 472 23.06 57.55 -9.71
C PRO A 472 22.86 59.07 -9.94
N PRO A 473 23.44 59.92 -9.08
CA PRO A 473 23.29 61.37 -9.17
C PRO A 473 23.78 61.94 -10.50
#